data_AF-A0A3Q4H1H1-F1
#
_entry.id   AF-A0A3Q4H1H1-F1
#
_cell.length_a   1.000
_cell.length_b   1.000
_cell.length_c   1.000
_cell.angle_alpha   90.00
_cell.angle_beta   90.00
_cell.angle_gamma   90.00
#
_symmetry.space_group_name_H-M   'P 1'
#
loop_
_entity.id
_entity.type
_entity.pdbx_description
1 polymer ?
#
loop_
_entity_poly.entity_id
_entity_poly.type
_entity_poly.pdbx_seq_one_letter_code
_entity_poly.pdbx_strand_id
1 'polypeptide(L)'
;MAVHVTLNGTFLYNRYELLAWLNETLQTSFTKVEQACTGAAYCQLMDWLFPGSLDLSRVQFQCDTIMHSLHNFTLLQAAFRKAGVIRHIPIEPLMKRNSAVALTFLQWFKIFFDENNDGREYNALEARGGQSLVPLSPNARSLLPPPAGGAFLLPNQ
;
A
#
# COMPACT_ATOMS: atom_id res chain seq x y z
N MET A 1 -4.67 -8.83 -18.65
CA MET A 1 -5.56 -9.43 -17.64
C MET A 1 -4.68 -10.12 -16.61
N ALA A 2 -5.03 -10.04 -15.34
CA ALA A 2 -4.22 -10.61 -14.27
C ALA A 2 -4.27 -12.15 -14.25
N VAL A 3 -3.14 -12.78 -13.95
CA VAL A 3 -3.03 -14.19 -13.61
C VAL A 3 -3.66 -14.41 -12.24
N HIS A 4 -4.63 -15.33 -12.17
CA HIS A 4 -5.31 -15.68 -10.93
C HIS A 4 -4.49 -16.64 -10.09
N VAL A 5 -4.39 -16.37 -8.79
CA VAL A 5 -3.66 -17.23 -7.85
C VAL A 5 -4.58 -17.74 -6.74
N THR A 6 -4.35 -18.99 -6.33
CA THR A 6 -5.06 -19.64 -5.22
C THR A 6 -4.07 -19.92 -4.09
N LEU A 7 -4.47 -19.68 -2.84
CA LEU A 7 -3.68 -20.08 -1.67
C LEU A 7 -3.88 -21.57 -1.44
N ASN A 8 -2.89 -22.39 -1.81
CA ASN A 8 -2.97 -23.84 -1.67
C ASN A 8 -2.57 -24.32 -0.28
N GLY A 9 -3.20 -23.81 0.79
CA GLY A 9 -3.09 -24.32 2.17
C GLY A 9 -1.70 -24.29 2.85
N THR A 10 -0.61 -24.18 2.09
CA THR A 10 0.75 -23.97 2.59
C THR A 10 0.95 -22.47 2.78
N PHE A 11 1.10 -22.08 4.05
CA PHE A 11 1.53 -20.74 4.42
C PHE A 11 3.00 -20.56 4.03
N LEU A 12 3.25 -20.24 2.76
CA LEU A 12 4.60 -20.18 2.18
C LEU A 12 5.51 -19.13 2.82
N TYR A 13 4.91 -18.06 3.36
CA TYR A 13 5.65 -16.94 3.95
C TYR A 13 5.17 -16.63 5.36
N ASN A 14 6.11 -16.40 6.27
CA ASN A 14 5.81 -15.92 7.61
C ASN A 14 5.68 -14.37 7.65
N ARG A 15 5.22 -13.84 8.79
CA ARG A 15 4.97 -12.39 8.95
C ARG A 15 6.21 -11.51 8.74
N TYR A 16 7.39 -11.98 9.15
CA TYR A 16 8.62 -11.20 9.05
C TYR A 16 9.08 -11.11 7.61
N GLU A 17 9.02 -12.22 6.87
CA GLU A 17 9.34 -12.27 5.44
C GLU A 17 8.42 -11.36 4.62
N LEU A 18 7.12 -11.38 4.90
CA LEU A 18 6.16 -10.54 4.19
C LEU A 18 6.35 -9.06 4.50
N LEU A 19 6.66 -8.71 5.75
CA LEU A 19 6.93 -7.32 6.12
C LEU A 19 8.24 -6.83 5.51
N ALA A 20 9.29 -7.65 5.54
CA ALA A 20 10.57 -7.33 4.89
C ALA A 20 10.35 -7.09 3.39
N TRP A 21 9.68 -8.02 2.70
CA TRP A 21 9.34 -7.85 1.29
C TRP A 21 8.55 -6.56 1.02
N LEU A 22 7.50 -6.30 1.79
CA LEU A 22 6.65 -5.13 1.57
C LEU A 22 7.43 -3.83 1.79
N ASN A 23 8.31 -3.82 2.80
CA ASN A 23 9.18 -2.68 3.11
C ASN A 23 10.23 -2.42 2.05
N GLU A 24 10.87 -3.47 1.53
CA GLU A 24 11.84 -3.36 0.44
C GLU A 24 11.17 -2.91 -0.85
N THR A 25 10.03 -3.52 -1.18
CA THR A 25 9.28 -3.24 -2.42
C THR A 25 8.75 -1.81 -2.45
N LEU A 26 8.15 -1.35 -1.35
CA LEU A 26 7.50 -0.05 -1.31
C LEU A 26 8.35 1.04 -0.64
N GLN A 27 9.59 0.75 -0.22
CA GLN A 27 10.40 1.69 0.57
C GLN A 27 9.64 2.19 1.81
N THR A 28 9.20 1.26 2.65
CA THR A 28 8.44 1.54 3.88
C THR A 28 9.10 0.96 5.12
N SER A 29 8.53 1.26 6.30
CA SER A 29 9.03 0.82 7.62
C SER A 29 7.92 0.19 8.46
N PHE A 30 7.12 -0.70 7.87
CA PHE A 30 6.11 -1.48 8.58
C PHE A 30 6.77 -2.43 9.58
N THR A 31 6.29 -2.41 10.82
CA THR A 31 6.69 -3.29 11.92
C THR A 31 5.59 -4.31 12.26
N LYS A 32 4.37 -4.09 11.75
CA LYS A 32 3.16 -4.87 12.04
C LYS A 32 2.34 -5.05 10.77
N VAL A 33 1.81 -6.26 10.53
CA VAL A 33 1.00 -6.56 9.33
C VAL A 33 -0.28 -5.74 9.29
N GLU A 34 -0.80 -5.35 10.45
CA GLU A 34 -1.98 -4.52 10.65
C GLU A 34 -1.79 -3.10 10.10
N GLN A 35 -0.56 -2.67 9.83
CA GLN A 35 -0.29 -1.38 9.19
C GLN A 35 -0.62 -1.41 7.69
N ALA A 36 -0.58 -2.59 7.04
CA ALA A 36 -1.03 -2.75 5.65
C ALA A 36 -2.56 -2.69 5.51
N CYS A 37 -3.30 -2.84 6.62
CA CYS A 37 -4.77 -2.77 6.63
C CYS A 37 -5.36 -1.40 6.27
N THR A 38 -4.53 -0.39 6.00
CA THR A 38 -4.98 0.91 5.47
C THR A 38 -5.40 0.84 4.01
N GLY A 39 -5.07 -0.24 3.30
CA GLY A 39 -5.37 -0.40 1.87
C GLY A 39 -4.38 0.32 0.95
N ALA A 40 -3.63 1.31 1.44
CA ALA A 40 -2.76 2.15 0.62
C ALA A 40 -1.60 1.38 -0.01
N ALA A 41 -0.97 0.47 0.75
CA ALA A 41 0.11 -0.38 0.24
C ALA A 41 -0.38 -1.27 -0.93
N TYR A 42 -1.56 -1.87 -0.79
CA TYR A 42 -2.16 -2.70 -1.85
C TYR A 42 -2.55 -1.88 -3.08
N CYS A 43 -3.04 -0.65 -2.90
CA CYS A 43 -3.34 0.25 -4.02
C CYS A 43 -2.06 0.55 -4.82
N GLN A 44 -0.96 0.80 -4.12
CA GLN A 44 0.32 1.07 -4.76
C GLN A 44 0.88 -0.15 -5.50
N LEU A 45 0.78 -1.35 -4.91
CA LEU A 45 1.18 -2.58 -5.60
C LEU A 45 0.33 -2.82 -6.86
N MET A 46 -0.97 -2.49 -6.83
CA MET A 46 -1.83 -2.60 -8.02
C MET A 46 -1.44 -1.62 -9.12
N ASP A 47 -1.03 -0.41 -8.77
CA ASP A 47 -0.51 0.57 -9.74
C ASP A 47 0.79 0.09 -10.39
N TRP A 48 1.68 -0.53 -9.60
CA TRP A 48 2.87 -1.18 -10.14
C TRP A 48 2.51 -2.30 -11.11
N LEU A 49 1.74 -3.30 -10.67
CA LEU A 49 1.42 -4.47 -11.49
C LEU A 49 0.60 -4.10 -12.73
N PHE A 50 -0.37 -3.20 -12.59
CA PHE A 50 -1.33 -2.85 -13.63
C PHE A 50 -1.47 -1.32 -13.72
N PRO A 51 -0.55 -0.62 -14.42
CA PRO A 51 -0.59 0.82 -14.55
C PRO A 51 -1.91 1.28 -15.19
N GLY A 52 -2.53 2.32 -14.62
CA GLY A 52 -3.84 2.82 -15.05
C GLY A 52 -5.05 2.03 -14.52
N SER A 53 -4.83 0.93 -13.78
CA SER A 53 -5.91 0.25 -13.05
C SER A 53 -6.46 1.11 -11.90
N LEU A 54 -5.60 1.92 -11.29
CA LEU A 54 -5.88 2.75 -10.14
C LEU A 54 -5.33 4.16 -10.36
N ASP A 55 -5.99 5.17 -9.79
CA ASP A 55 -5.48 6.54 -9.75
C ASP A 55 -4.81 6.78 -8.39
N LEU A 56 -3.47 6.71 -8.38
CA LEU A 56 -2.67 6.82 -7.15
C LEU A 56 -2.86 8.15 -6.44
N SER A 57 -3.16 9.23 -7.18
CA SER A 57 -3.35 10.57 -6.59
C SER A 57 -4.52 10.61 -5.61
N ARG A 58 -5.47 9.67 -5.74
CA ARG A 58 -6.65 9.55 -4.89
C ARG A 58 -6.43 8.69 -3.66
N VAL A 59 -5.30 7.98 -3.57
CA VAL A 59 -5.00 7.07 -2.45
C VAL A 59 -4.64 7.89 -1.22
N GLN A 60 -5.24 7.54 -0.08
CA GLN A 60 -4.93 8.13 1.21
C GLN A 60 -3.73 7.40 1.83
N PHE A 61 -2.51 7.86 1.54
CA PHE A 61 -1.27 7.28 2.08
C PHE A 61 -1.10 7.54 3.59
N GLN A 62 -1.45 8.74 4.04
CA GLN A 62 -1.50 9.10 5.46
C GLN A 62 -2.88 8.74 6.04
N CYS A 63 -3.07 7.44 6.26
CA CYS A 63 -4.35 6.88 6.68
C CYS A 63 -4.46 6.78 8.21
N ASP A 64 -5.03 7.81 8.82
CA ASP A 64 -5.23 7.87 10.29
C ASP A 64 -6.60 7.35 10.74
N THR A 65 -7.57 7.23 9.83
CA THR A 65 -8.97 6.90 10.16
C THR A 65 -9.48 5.69 9.40
N ILE A 66 -10.51 5.04 9.96
CA ILE A 66 -11.22 3.92 9.34
C ILE A 66 -11.86 4.33 7.99
N MET A 67 -12.30 5.59 7.88
CA MET A 67 -12.89 6.12 6.64
C MET A 67 -11.86 6.22 5.51
N HIS A 68 -10.62 6.62 5.82
CA HIS A 68 -9.53 6.62 4.83
C HIS A 68 -9.23 5.18 4.34
N SER A 69 -9.24 4.20 5.24
CA SER A 69 -9.08 2.79 4.85
C SER A 69 -10.19 2.31 3.93
N LEU A 70 -11.45 2.64 4.23
CA LEU A 70 -12.60 2.27 3.40
C LEU A 70 -12.49 2.85 1.98
N HIS A 71 -12.10 4.11 1.87
CA HIS A 71 -11.86 4.77 0.58
C HIS A 71 -10.78 4.05 -0.21
N ASN A 72 -9.64 3.74 0.40
CA ASN A 72 -8.56 2.99 -0.25
C ASN A 72 -9.01 1.59 -0.69
N PHE A 73 -9.75 0.85 0.15
CA PHE A 73 -10.27 -0.47 -0.25
C PHE A 73 -11.28 -0.40 -1.39
N THR A 74 -12.07 0.67 -1.48
CA THR A 74 -12.98 0.89 -2.60
C THR A 74 -12.21 1.12 -3.90
N LEU A 75 -11.13 1.90 -3.85
CA LEU A 75 -10.21 2.08 -5.00
C LEU A 75 -9.56 0.74 -5.39
N LEU A 76 -9.08 -0.02 -4.41
CA LEU A 76 -8.47 -1.33 -4.63
C LEU A 76 -9.45 -2.30 -5.31
N GLN A 77 -10.70 -2.34 -4.86
CA GLN A 77 -11.73 -3.19 -5.45
C GLN A 77 -12.02 -2.80 -6.92
N ALA A 78 -12.05 -1.51 -7.23
CA ALA A 78 -12.19 -1.03 -8.60
C ALA A 78 -10.98 -1.44 -9.47
N ALA A 79 -9.77 -1.35 -8.92
CA ALA A 79 -8.55 -1.79 -9.60
C ALA A 79 -8.56 -3.30 -9.88
N PHE A 80 -8.98 -4.12 -8.92
CA PHE A 80 -9.15 -5.56 -9.10
C PHE A 80 -10.10 -5.87 -10.26
N ARG A 81 -11.26 -5.21 -10.30
CA ARG A 81 -12.23 -5.40 -11.40
C ARG A 81 -11.63 -5.04 -12.77
N LYS A 82 -10.92 -3.91 -12.87
CA LYS A 82 -10.25 -3.50 -14.12
C LYS A 82 -9.15 -4.46 -14.55
N ALA A 83 -8.36 -4.96 -13.61
CA ALA A 83 -7.30 -5.94 -13.88
C ALA A 83 -7.85 -7.34 -14.16
N GLY A 84 -9.14 -7.59 -13.91
CA GLY A 84 -9.79 -8.89 -14.07
C GLY A 84 -9.57 -9.83 -12.89
N VAL A 85 -9.14 -9.32 -11.72
CA VAL A 85 -8.86 -10.13 -10.52
C VAL A 85 -10.17 -10.56 -9.85
N ILE A 86 -10.42 -11.87 -9.81
CA ILE A 86 -11.57 -12.49 -9.14
C ILE A 86 -11.15 -12.92 -7.73
N ARG A 87 -10.95 -11.95 -6.84
CA ARG A 87 -10.63 -12.18 -5.41
C ARG A 87 -11.48 -11.28 -4.53
N HIS A 88 -12.12 -11.87 -3.53
CA HIS A 88 -12.82 -11.11 -2.50
C HIS A 88 -11.82 -10.45 -1.54
N ILE A 89 -11.96 -9.14 -1.33
CA ILE A 89 -11.18 -8.38 -0.35
C ILE A 89 -11.97 -8.38 0.96
N PRO A 90 -11.45 -8.94 2.07
CA PRO A 90 -12.15 -8.95 3.35
C PRO A 90 -12.09 -7.58 4.04
N ILE A 91 -12.78 -6.59 3.47
CA ILE A 91 -12.71 -5.17 3.86
C ILE A 91 -13.03 -4.97 5.35
N GLU A 92 -14.12 -5.54 5.85
CA GLU A 92 -14.54 -5.38 7.25
C GLU A 92 -13.50 -5.90 8.27
N PRO A 93 -13.01 -7.16 8.16
CA PRO A 93 -11.93 -7.64 9.03
C PRO A 93 -10.63 -6.83 8.90
N LEU A 94 -10.27 -6.40 7.69
CA LEU A 94 -9.07 -5.60 7.47
C LEU A 94 -9.20 -4.24 8.15
N MET A 95 -10.34 -3.56 8.01
CA MET A 95 -10.60 -2.28 8.68
C MET A 95 -10.60 -2.40 10.20
N LYS A 96 -11.02 -3.54 10.75
CA LYS A 96 -10.90 -3.87 12.19
C LYS A 96 -9.48 -4.24 12.61
N ARG A 97 -8.49 -4.16 11.69
CA ARG A 97 -7.08 -4.53 11.89
C ARG A 97 -6.91 -5.95 12.42
N ASN A 98 -7.74 -6.88 11.95
CA ASN A 98 -7.59 -8.30 12.29
C ASN A 98 -6.29 -8.87 11.70
N SER A 99 -5.33 -9.19 12.56
CA SER A 99 -3.98 -9.58 12.18
C SER A 99 -3.91 -10.91 11.42
N ALA A 100 -4.76 -11.88 11.75
CA ALA A 100 -4.81 -13.16 11.06
C ALA A 100 -5.30 -12.98 9.63
N VAL A 101 -6.40 -12.23 9.43
CA VAL A 101 -6.93 -11.94 8.10
C VAL A 101 -5.98 -11.07 7.28
N ALA A 102 -5.34 -10.08 7.92
CA ALA A 102 -4.33 -9.24 7.28
C ALA A 102 -3.15 -10.07 6.75
N LEU A 103 -2.65 -11.00 7.56
CA LEU A 103 -1.56 -11.89 7.18
C LEU A 103 -1.95 -12.79 6.00
N THR A 104 -3.12 -13.44 6.07
CA THR A 104 -3.61 -14.29 4.97
C THR A 104 -3.82 -13.50 3.69
N PHE A 105 -4.36 -12.28 3.77
CA PHE A 105 -4.55 -11.43 2.60
C PHE A 105 -3.20 -10.99 2.01
N LEU A 106 -2.23 -10.61 2.85
CA LEU A 106 -0.89 -10.23 2.42
C LEU A 106 -0.12 -11.40 1.77
N GLN A 107 -0.24 -12.61 2.31
CA GLN A 107 0.34 -13.82 1.70
C GLN A 107 -0.21 -14.08 0.30
N TRP A 108 -1.53 -14.02 0.14
CA TRP A 108 -2.15 -14.15 -1.18
C TRP A 108 -1.65 -13.05 -2.12
N PHE A 109 -1.56 -11.81 -1.63
CA PHE A 109 -1.12 -10.68 -2.43
C PHE A 109 0.34 -10.82 -2.87
N LYS A 110 1.22 -11.37 -2.02
CA LYS A 110 2.61 -11.66 -2.38
C LYS A 110 2.70 -12.62 -3.56
N ILE A 111 2.00 -13.75 -3.48
CA ILE A 111 1.98 -14.74 -4.57
C ILE A 111 1.38 -14.11 -5.83
N PHE A 112 0.29 -13.35 -5.67
CA PHE A 112 -0.33 -12.64 -6.77
C PHE A 112 0.64 -11.65 -7.43
N PHE A 113 1.42 -10.94 -6.64
CA PHE A 113 2.44 -10.01 -7.12
C PHE A 113 3.54 -10.74 -7.87
N ASP A 114 4.09 -11.81 -7.32
CA ASP A 114 5.17 -12.57 -7.97
C ASP A 114 4.76 -13.15 -9.33
N GLU A 115 3.53 -13.67 -9.43
CA GLU A 115 3.00 -14.26 -10.66
C GLU A 115 2.63 -13.23 -11.74
N ASN A 116 2.43 -11.96 -11.36
CA ASN A 116 2.01 -10.89 -12.28
C ASN A 116 3.07 -9.81 -12.49
N ASN A 117 4.20 -9.86 -11.78
CA ASN A 117 5.24 -8.86 -11.89
C ASN A 117 6.16 -9.20 -13.06
N ASP A 118 6.02 -8.47 -14.17
CA ASP A 118 6.82 -8.64 -15.38
C ASP A 118 8.27 -8.12 -15.25
N GLY A 119 8.77 -7.89 -14.03
CA GLY A 119 10.13 -7.39 -13.77
C GLY A 119 10.34 -5.91 -14.09
N ARG A 120 9.27 -5.14 -14.28
CA ARG A 120 9.36 -3.71 -14.56
C ARG A 120 9.95 -2.93 -13.38
N GLU A 121 10.75 -1.92 -13.69
CA GLU A 121 11.21 -0.96 -12.68
C GLU A 121 10.05 -0.08 -12.21
N TYR A 122 10.05 0.23 -10.92
CA TYR A 122 9.04 1.08 -10.30
C TYR A 122 9.64 1.80 -9.09
N ASN A 123 9.62 3.12 -9.12
CA ASN A 123 10.06 3.92 -7.98
C ASN A 123 8.88 4.21 -7.04
N ALA A 124 8.75 3.37 -6.02
CA ALA A 124 7.63 3.44 -5.08
C ALA A 124 7.57 4.78 -4.31
N LEU A 125 8.71 5.38 -3.97
CA LEU A 125 8.70 6.63 -3.21
C LEU A 125 8.27 7.81 -4.08
N GLU A 126 8.77 7.87 -5.32
CA GLU A 126 8.36 8.89 -6.30
C GLU A 126 6.88 8.77 -6.67
N ALA A 127 6.37 7.54 -6.86
CA ALA A 127 4.96 7.30 -7.16
C ALA A 127 4.01 7.80 -6.05
N ARG A 128 4.50 7.86 -4.80
CA ARG A 128 3.77 8.46 -3.66
C ARG A 128 3.98 9.97 -3.51
N GLY A 129 4.78 10.61 -4.37
CA GLY A 129 5.20 11.99 -4.16
C GLY A 129 5.99 12.18 -2.86
N GLY A 130 6.74 11.17 -2.43
CA GLY A 130 7.52 11.20 -1.18
C GLY A 130 6.71 10.94 0.10
N GLN A 131 5.41 10.65 0.01
CA GLN A 131 4.59 10.40 1.21
C GLN A 131 4.92 9.07 1.88
N SER A 132 4.88 9.06 3.21
CA SER A 132 5.00 7.84 4.02
C SER A 132 3.69 7.06 4.06
N LEU A 133 3.77 5.74 3.98
CA LEU A 133 2.67 4.79 4.19
C LEU A 133 2.42 4.46 5.66
N VAL A 134 3.42 4.71 6.51
CA VAL A 134 3.29 4.59 7.96
C VAL A 134 2.87 5.95 8.49
N PRO A 135 1.74 6.07 9.19
CA PRO A 135 1.38 7.32 9.84
C PRO A 135 2.48 7.68 10.82
N LEU A 136 3.01 8.88 10.68
CA LEU A 136 4.01 9.42 11.60
C LEU A 136 3.37 9.49 12.98
N SER A 137 3.94 8.79 13.95
CA SER A 137 3.62 9.01 15.36
C SER A 137 3.66 10.53 15.63
N PRO A 138 2.75 11.10 16.43
CA PRO A 138 2.73 12.54 16.68
C PRO A 138 4.08 13.10 17.18
N ASN A 139 4.91 12.28 17.84
CA ASN A 139 6.27 12.64 18.26
C ASN A 139 7.30 12.76 17.12
N ALA A 140 7.07 12.16 15.95
CA ALA A 140 8.01 12.21 14.82
C ALA A 140 7.85 13.48 13.97
N ARG A 141 6.70 14.18 14.07
CA ARG A 141 6.49 15.48 13.39
C ARG A 141 7.45 16.56 13.86
N SER A 142 7.93 16.48 15.11
CA SER A 142 8.91 17.43 15.67
C SER A 142 10.36 17.17 15.23
N LEU A 143 10.64 16.03 14.59
CA LEU A 143 12.00 15.61 14.21
C LEU A 143 12.27 15.69 12.70
N LEU A 144 11.25 16.01 11.89
CA LEU A 144 11.46 16.29 10.47
C LEU A 144 12.09 17.68 10.34
N PRO A 145 13.27 17.82 9.68
CA PRO A 145 13.77 19.13 9.33
C PRO A 145 12.75 19.82 8.42
N PRO A 146 12.58 21.16 8.52
CA PRO A 146 11.73 21.88 7.59
C PRO A 146 12.16 21.59 6.15
N PRO A 147 11.23 21.55 5.19
CA PRO A 147 11.58 21.36 3.79
C PRO A 147 12.56 22.46 3.38
N ALA A 148 13.74 22.05 2.92
CA ALA A 148 14.76 22.98 2.46
C ALA A 148 14.27 23.65 1.17
N GLY A 149 14.00 24.96 1.26
CA GLY A 149 14.13 25.89 0.14
C GLY A 149 12.87 26.12 -0.70
N GLY A 150 12.21 27.23 -0.38
CA GLY A 150 11.38 27.98 -1.33
C GLY A 150 11.42 29.45 -0.93
N ALA A 151 12.52 30.15 -1.25
CA ALA A 151 12.64 31.58 -1.05
C ALA A 151 11.57 32.30 -1.89
N PHE A 152 10.44 32.65 -1.27
CA PHE A 152 9.48 33.56 -1.87
C PHE A 152 9.90 34.98 -1.49
N LEU A 153 10.73 35.58 -2.36
CA LEU A 153 10.98 37.02 -2.35
C LEU A 153 9.65 37.74 -2.59
N LEU A 154 9.10 38.36 -1.55
CA LEU A 154 8.08 39.39 -1.72
C LEU A 154 8.80 40.74 -1.94
N PRO A 155 8.57 41.44 -3.06
CA PRO A 155 9.07 42.79 -3.24
C PRO A 155 8.30 43.77 -2.34
N ASN A 156 9.06 44.69 -1.76
CA ASN A 156 8.68 45.97 -1.15
C ASN A 156 7.31 46.52 -1.57
N GLN A 157 6.44 46.76 -0.59
CA GLN A 157 5.60 47.96 -0.45
C GLN A 157 5.26 48.14 1.04
#